data_AF-A0A8C2ZJX6-F1
#
_entry.id   AF-A0A8C2ZJX6-F1
#
_cell.length_a   1.000
_cell.length_b   1.000
_cell.length_c   1.000
_cell.angle_alpha   90.00
_cell.angle_beta   90.00
_cell.angle_gamma   90.00
#
_symmetry.space_group_name_H-M   'P 1'
#
loop_
_entity.id
_entity.type
_entity.pdbx_description
1 polymer ?
#
loop_
_entity_poly.entity_id
_entity_poly.type
_entity_poly.pdbx_seq_one_letter_code
_entity_poly.pdbx_strand_id
1 'polypeptide(L)'
;MPQSAATISGVQRMVLYETRARFFLVGTNQAQTKHRVLKIDRTEPKDLAIIDDKHVYSQQEVRELLGRLDLGNRTKIGQKGSSGLSRAVSAFGIVVSAGDRKT
;
A
#
# COMPACT_ATOMS: atom_id res chain seq x y z
N MET A 1 -9.87 26.16 -3.07
CA MET A 1 -9.36 25.73 -1.74
C MET A 1 -8.70 24.37 -1.91
N PRO A 2 -7.40 24.17 -1.58
CA PRO A 2 -6.85 22.83 -1.55
C PRO A 2 -7.51 22.08 -0.38
N GLN A 3 -8.20 20.98 -0.66
CA GLN A 3 -8.70 20.09 0.38
C GLN A 3 -7.49 19.49 1.10
N SER A 4 -7.30 19.89 2.36
CA SER A 4 -6.30 19.30 3.26
C SER A 4 -6.61 17.81 3.38
N ALA A 5 -5.64 16.97 3.00
CA ALA A 5 -5.80 15.52 3.09
C ALA A 5 -5.97 15.12 4.56
N ALA A 6 -6.95 14.27 4.87
CA ALA A 6 -7.17 13.80 6.23
C ALA A 6 -5.94 13.05 6.74
N THR A 7 -5.18 13.69 7.61
CA THR A 7 -3.91 13.17 8.14
C THR A 7 -4.20 12.29 9.36
N ILE A 8 -3.58 11.11 9.43
CA ILE A 8 -3.61 10.30 10.66
C ILE A 8 -2.36 10.63 11.49
N SER A 9 -2.55 11.08 12.73
CA SER A 9 -1.43 11.34 13.65
C SER A 9 -0.94 10.01 14.26
N GLY A 10 0.37 9.90 14.47
CA GLY A 10 0.96 8.75 15.16
C GLY A 10 0.82 7.43 14.41
N VAL A 11 1.16 7.40 13.12
CA VAL A 11 1.34 6.12 12.40
C VAL A 11 2.40 5.34 13.13
N GLN A 12 2.05 4.15 13.60
CA GLN A 12 2.99 3.29 14.32
C GLN A 12 3.34 2.05 13.55
N ARG A 13 2.36 1.43 12.89
CA ARG A 13 2.62 0.24 12.09
C ARG A 13 2.25 0.50 10.65
N MET A 14 3.04 -0.08 9.76
CA MET A 14 2.73 -0.16 8.35
C MET A 14 2.88 -1.59 7.88
N VAL A 15 2.00 -1.99 6.98
CA VAL A 15 2.04 -3.30 6.33
C VAL A 15 2.12 -3.08 4.83
N LEU A 16 3.14 -3.67 4.22
CA LEU A 16 3.30 -3.67 2.77
C LEU A 16 2.60 -4.90 2.21
N TYR A 17 1.66 -4.68 1.31
CA TYR A 17 1.11 -5.71 0.45
C TYR A 17 1.64 -5.52 -0.96
N GLU A 18 1.77 -6.61 -1.70
CA GLU A 18 2.27 -6.56 -3.06
C GLU A 18 1.40 -7.39 -4.01
N THR A 19 1.29 -6.88 -5.23
CA THR A 19 0.87 -7.64 -6.40
C THR A 19 2.02 -7.61 -7.41
N ARG A 20 1.82 -8.24 -8.57
CA ARG A 20 2.81 -8.19 -9.66
C ARG A 20 3.16 -6.76 -10.09
N ALA A 21 2.18 -5.85 -10.11
CA ALA A 21 2.35 -4.51 -10.69
C ALA A 21 2.41 -3.39 -9.66
N ARG A 22 2.00 -3.61 -8.40
CA ARG A 22 1.90 -2.54 -7.41
C ARG A 22 2.27 -3.00 -6.01
N PHE A 23 2.81 -2.05 -5.24
CA PHE A 23 2.81 -2.14 -3.78
C PHE A 23 1.66 -1.33 -3.20
N PHE A 24 1.11 -1.81 -2.08
CA PHE A 24 0.10 -1.15 -1.28
C PHE A 24 0.61 -1.06 0.15
N LEU A 25 0.98 0.14 0.58
CA LEU A 25 1.44 0.38 1.94
C LEU A 25 0.27 0.85 2.79
N VAL A 26 -0.16 0.02 3.74
CA VAL A 26 -1.24 0.33 4.68
C VAL A 26 -0.62 0.82 5.99
N GLY A 27 -0.69 2.12 6.25
CA GLY A 27 -0.32 2.72 7.53
C GLY A 27 -1.49 2.75 8.50
N THR A 28 -1.24 2.48 9.79
CA THR A 28 -2.26 2.52 10.85
C THR A 28 -1.87 3.44 11.99
N ASN A 29 -2.86 4.15 12.53
CA ASN A 29 -2.70 4.85 13.80
C ASN A 29 -2.56 3.86 14.97
N GLN A 30 -2.19 4.39 16.13
CA GLN A 30 -2.01 3.64 17.37
C GLN A 30 -3.19 2.73 17.75
N ALA A 31 -4.39 3.30 17.72
CA ALA A 31 -5.60 2.59 18.13
C ALA A 31 -6.08 1.56 17.09
N GLN A 32 -5.41 1.45 15.93
CA GLN A 32 -5.81 0.60 14.81
C GLN A 32 -7.23 0.87 14.29
N THR A 33 -7.67 2.11 14.40
CA THR A 33 -9.01 2.56 13.99
C THR A 33 -9.01 3.37 12.70
N LYS A 34 -7.86 3.95 12.33
CA LYS A 34 -7.70 4.80 11.15
C LYS A 34 -6.51 4.32 10.34
N HIS A 35 -6.74 4.15 9.04
CA HIS A 35 -5.75 3.67 8.11
C HIS A 35 -5.61 4.59 6.90
N ARG A 36 -4.42 4.60 6.33
CA ARG A 36 -4.09 5.27 5.06
C ARG A 36 -3.42 4.27 4.14
N VAL A 37 -3.69 4.37 2.85
CA VAL A 37 -3.12 3.46 1.85
C VAL A 37 -2.37 4.26 0.79
N LEU A 38 -1.06 4.02 0.67
CA LEU A 38 -0.27 4.49 -0.46
C LEU A 38 -0.15 3.39 -1.49
N LYS A 39 -0.29 3.74 -2.76
CA LYS A 39 -0.11 2.81 -3.89
C LYS A 39 1.17 3.21 -4.63
N ILE A 40 2.05 2.25 -4.86
CA ILE A 40 3.33 2.48 -5.54
C ILE A 40 3.35 1.60 -6.78
N ASP A 41 3.63 2.20 -7.93
CA ASP A 41 3.79 1.45 -9.18
C ASP A 41 5.13 0.69 -9.18
N ARG A 42 5.11 -0.59 -9.57
CA ARG A 42 6.32 -1.44 -9.69
C ARG A 42 6.80 -1.58 -11.12
N THR A 43 6.04 -1.08 -12.09
CA THR A 43 6.30 -1.25 -13.52
C THR A 43 7.12 -0.10 -14.09
N GLU A 44 7.22 1.02 -13.39
CA GLU A 44 8.06 2.16 -13.74
C GLU A 44 9.49 2.01 -13.18
N PRO A 45 10.52 1.77 -14.01
CA PRO A 45 11.86 1.45 -13.55
C PRO A 45 12.73 2.68 -13.23
N LYS A 46 12.31 3.88 -13.67
CA LYS A 46 13.11 5.11 -13.59
C LYS A 46 12.59 6.10 -12.57
N ASP A 47 11.27 6.24 -12.47
CA ASP A 47 10.62 7.22 -11.63
C ASP A 47 9.67 6.55 -10.65
N LEU A 48 9.72 7.01 -9.40
CA LEU A 48 8.86 6.52 -8.34
C LEU A 48 7.47 7.13 -8.49
N ALA A 49 6.51 6.36 -9.00
CA ALA A 49 5.11 6.77 -9.09
C ALA A 49 4.32 6.34 -7.83
N ILE A 50 3.90 7.32 -7.04
CA ILE A 50 3.09 7.12 -5.81
C ILE A 50 1.72 7.77 -5.98
N ILE A 51 0.68 7.05 -5.59
CA ILE A 51 -0.69 7.55 -5.55
C ILE A 51 -1.17 7.54 -4.10
N ASP A 52 -1.56 8.72 -3.63
CA ASP A 52 -2.25 8.94 -2.36
C ASP A 52 -3.71 9.32 -2.65
N ASP A 53 -4.66 8.45 -2.31
CA ASP A 53 -6.09 8.71 -2.53
C ASP A 53 -6.72 9.60 -1.44
N LYS A 54 -5.93 10.02 -0.46
CA LYS A 54 -6.33 10.95 0.61
C LYS A 54 -7.47 10.45 1.51
N HIS A 55 -7.83 9.18 1.41
CA HIS A 55 -8.93 8.60 2.15
C HIS A 55 -8.46 7.99 3.48
N VAL A 56 -9.19 8.26 4.56
CA VAL A 56 -8.96 7.61 5.86
C VAL A 56 -9.92 6.44 5.98
N TYR A 57 -9.37 5.24 5.86
CA TYR A 57 -10.13 4.00 5.93
C TYR A 57 -10.32 3.57 7.39
N SER A 58 -11.49 3.04 7.70
CA SER A 58 -11.75 2.17 8.84
C SER A 58 -11.12 0.78 8.63
N GLN A 59 -11.06 -0.02 9.70
CA GLN A 59 -10.52 -1.38 9.63
C GLN A 59 -11.30 -2.27 8.64
N GLN A 60 -12.63 -2.11 8.60
CA GLN A 60 -13.50 -2.88 7.70
C GLN A 60 -13.25 -2.48 6.24
N GLU A 61 -13.15 -1.19 5.93
CA GLU A 61 -12.92 -0.73 4.56
C GLU A 61 -11.53 -1.14 4.04
N VAL A 62 -10.50 -1.17 4.90
CA VAL A 62 -9.18 -1.73 4.51
C VAL A 62 -9.30 -3.20 4.18
N ARG A 63 -10.02 -3.99 5.00
CA ARG A 63 -10.20 -5.43 4.75
C ARG A 63 -10.90 -5.66 3.41
N GLU A 64 -11.94 -4.90 3.12
CA GLU A 64 -12.68 -4.97 1.85
C GLU A 64 -11.83 -4.53 0.67
N LEU A 65 -11.04 -3.45 0.81
CA LEU A 65 -10.10 -3.01 -0.21
C LEU A 65 -9.09 -4.11 -0.54
N LEU A 66 -8.43 -4.69 0.47
CA LEU A 66 -7.45 -5.75 0.29
C LEU A 66 -8.07 -7.00 -0.35
N GLY A 67 -9.30 -7.37 0.04
CA GLY A 67 -10.03 -8.48 -0.57
C GLY A 67 -10.35 -8.25 -2.05
N ARG A 68 -10.78 -7.04 -2.43
CA ARG A 68 -11.00 -6.68 -3.84
C ARG A 68 -9.70 -6.68 -4.65
N LEU A 69 -8.61 -6.19 -4.07
CA LEU A 69 -7.30 -6.21 -4.70
C LEU A 69 -6.81 -7.63 -4.91
N ASP A 70 -6.94 -8.51 -3.92
CA ASP A 70 -6.59 -9.91 -4.06
C ASP A 70 -7.36 -10.56 -5.20
N LEU A 71 -8.70 -10.51 -5.17
CA LEU A 71 -9.55 -11.10 -6.20
C LEU A 71 -9.27 -10.55 -7.60
N GLY A 72 -9.09 -9.23 -7.73
CA GLY A 72 -8.83 -8.57 -9.01
C GLY A 72 -7.47 -8.88 -9.62
N ASN A 73 -6.50 -9.35 -8.82
CA ASN A 73 -5.14 -9.66 -9.27
C ASN A 73 -4.87 -11.17 -9.40
N ARG A 74 -5.85 -12.05 -9.15
CA ARG A 74 -5.71 -13.49 -9.41
C ARG A 74 -5.70 -13.74 -10.92
N THR A 75 -4.64 -14.37 -11.44
CA THR A 75 -4.58 -14.73 -12.87
C THR A 75 -5.52 -15.89 -13.19
N LYS A 76 -6.31 -15.77 -14.27
CA LYS A 76 -7.29 -16.78 -14.70
C LYS A 76 -6.66 -18.14 -15.10
N ILE A 77 -5.35 -18.20 -15.33
CA ILE A 77 -4.67 -19.39 -15.84
C ILE A 77 -4.18 -20.25 -14.67
N GLY A 78 -4.91 -21.33 -14.39
CA GLY A 78 -4.34 -22.59 -13.91
C GLY A 78 -4.13 -22.82 -12.41
N GLN A 79 -4.19 -21.81 -11.53
CA GLN A 79 -3.98 -22.04 -10.09
C GLN A 79 -5.16 -21.54 -9.25
N LYS A 80 -6.20 -22.38 -9.14
CA LYS A 80 -7.14 -22.33 -8.00
C LYS A 80 -6.31 -22.44 -6.71
N GLY A 81 -6.02 -21.31 -6.07
CA GLY A 81 -5.26 -21.27 -4.81
C GLY A 81 -4.15 -20.21 -4.74
N SER A 82 -3.76 -19.58 -5.86
CA SER A 82 -2.79 -18.48 -5.82
C SER A 82 -3.43 -17.18 -5.34
N SER A 83 -2.82 -16.54 -4.34
CA SER A 83 -3.19 -15.21 -3.85
C SER A 83 -2.79 -14.17 -4.91
N GLY A 84 -3.71 -13.30 -5.33
CA GLY A 84 -3.42 -12.18 -6.23
C GLY A 84 -2.76 -11.00 -5.51
N LEU A 85 -2.84 -10.99 -4.18
CA LEU A 85 -2.19 -10.03 -3.28
C LEU A 85 -1.46 -10.80 -2.17
N SER A 86 -0.19 -10.52 -1.93
CA SER A 86 0.54 -11.09 -0.79
C SER A 86 0.83 -10.02 0.26
N ARG A 87 0.91 -10.42 1.53
CA ARG A 87 1.39 -9.58 2.62
C ARG A 87 2.91 -9.76 2.74
N ALA A 88 3.68 -8.80 2.27
CA ALA A 88 5.12 -8.90 2.16
C ALA A 88 5.83 -8.66 3.50
N VAL A 89 5.53 -7.54 4.18
CA VAL A 89 6.24 -7.16 5.42
C VAL A 89 5.39 -6.29 6.33
N SER A 90 5.70 -6.34 7.63
CA SER A 90 5.22 -5.39 8.63
C SER A 90 6.40 -4.61 9.19
N ALA A 91 6.29 -3.29 9.25
CA ALA A 91 7.35 -2.40 9.70
C ALA A 91 6.79 -1.21 10.50
N PHE A 92 7.68 -0.40 11.06
CA PHE A 92 7.35 0.82 11.82
C PHE A 92 7.80 2.10 11.09
N GLY A 93 8.51 1.96 9.95
CA GLY A 93 9.03 3.08 9.18
C GLY A 93 9.60 2.61 7.84
N ILE A 94 9.90 3.58 6.97
CA ILE A 94 10.58 3.36 5.69
C ILE A 94 11.89 4.11 5.75
N VAL A 95 12.99 3.44 5.41
CA VAL A 95 14.29 4.09 5.22
C VAL A 95 14.52 4.20 3.72
N VAL A 96 14.83 5.40 3.26
CA VAL A 96 15.18 5.66 1.85
C VAL A 96 16.69 5.88 1.78
N SER A 97 17.36 5.09 0.94
CA SER A 97 18.75 5.35 0.59
C SER A 97 18.78 6.20 -0.68
N ALA A 98 19.48 7.32 -0.64
CA ALA A 98 19.80 8.05 -1.86
C ALA A 98 20.92 7.29 -2.57
N GLY A 99 20.60 6.60 -3.66
CA GLY A 99 21.62 5.99 -4.51
C GLY A 99 22.57 7.08 -5.03
N ASP A 100 23.87 6.82 -4.99
CA ASP A 100 24.87 7.73 -5.55
C ASP A 100 24.53 8.01 -7.01
N ARG A 101 24.20 9.27 -7.32
CA ARG A 101 24.08 9.72 -8.70
C ARG A 101 25.47 9.67 -9.31
N LYS A 102 25.81 8.56 -9.95
CA LYS A 102 26.99 8.49 -10.81
C LYS A 102 26.68 9.35 -12.04
N THR A 103 27.26 10.56 -12.04
CA THR A 103 27.33 11.48 -13.18
C THR A 103 28.05 10.85 -14.36
#